data_AF-A0A0A6Z4A5-F1
#
_entry.id   AF-A0A0A6Z4A5-F1
#
_cell.length_a   1.000
_cell.length_b   1.000
_cell.length_c   1.000
_cell.angle_alpha   90.00
_cell.angle_beta   90.00
_cell.angle_gamma   90.00
#
_symmetry.space_group_name_H-M   'P 1'
#
loop_
_entity.id
_entity.type
_entity.pdbx_description
1 polymer ?
#
loop_
_entity_poly.entity_id
_entity_poly.type
_entity_poly.pdbx_seq_one_letter_code
_entity_poly.pdbx_strand_id
1 'polypeptide(L)'
;MPPKKKEDPTKKLLVMMQERNRPYSITNLVDEMHGDYSKTVIQKSIDTLVENGKIVCQLFGKSTKLYYPKQEGLAVATNEELKEMDEKIEEHRTQVEEMKEKLEGLRTQKIFLLQSKHFPNCGKLEQKSKQIQKGREKASRANQRVKWNKSRFYK
;
A
#
# COMPACT_ATOMS: atom_id res chain seq x y z
N MET A 1 -8.07 19.47 -16.49
CA MET A 1 -8.71 18.32 -15.80
C MET A 1 -10.01 18.01 -16.52
N PRO A 2 -10.27 16.75 -16.93
CA PRO A 2 -11.57 16.40 -17.50
C PRO A 2 -12.66 16.63 -16.44
N PRO A 3 -13.85 17.15 -16.82
CA PRO A 3 -14.94 17.37 -15.88
C PRO A 3 -15.38 16.01 -15.32
N LYS A 4 -15.27 15.82 -14.00
CA LYS A 4 -15.81 14.64 -13.32
C LYS A 4 -17.29 14.53 -13.72
N LYS A 5 -17.69 13.40 -14.31
CA LYS A 5 -19.10 13.09 -14.57
C LYS A 5 -19.87 13.37 -13.28
N LYS A 6 -20.97 14.12 -13.35
CA LYS A 6 -21.87 14.32 -12.21
C LYS A 6 -22.45 12.95 -11.84
N GLU A 7 -21.81 12.28 -10.90
CA GLU A 7 -22.33 11.06 -10.30
C GLU A 7 -23.64 11.38 -9.57
N ASP A 8 -24.59 10.45 -9.67
CA ASP A 8 -25.90 10.58 -9.06
C ASP A 8 -25.76 10.63 -7.52
N PRO A 9 -26.13 11.74 -6.86
CA PRO A 9 -25.97 11.90 -5.41
C PRO A 9 -26.66 10.77 -4.64
N THR A 10 -27.80 10.29 -5.13
CA THR A 10 -28.58 9.23 -4.47
C THR A 10 -27.82 7.90 -4.44
N LYS A 11 -27.14 7.55 -5.53
CA LYS A 11 -26.35 6.31 -5.61
C LYS A 11 -25.11 6.37 -4.73
N LYS A 12 -24.38 7.49 -4.79
CA LYS A 12 -23.17 7.69 -3.99
C LYS A 12 -23.48 7.65 -2.49
N LEU A 13 -24.57 8.30 -2.08
CA LEU A 13 -25.02 8.30 -0.68
C LEU A 13 -25.38 6.90 -0.20
N LEU A 14 -26.11 6.12 -1.01
CA LEU A 14 -26.50 4.76 -0.67
C LEU A 14 -25.29 3.83 -0.48
N VAL A 15 -24.36 3.83 -1.44
CA VAL A 15 -23.15 2.99 -1.37
C VAL A 15 -22.34 3.32 -0.12
N MET A 16 -22.08 4.61 0.10
CA MET A 16 -21.34 5.07 1.29
C MET A 16 -22.03 4.65 2.59
N MET A 17 -23.35 4.84 2.71
CA MET A 17 -24.08 4.47 3.93
C MET A 17 -24.11 2.95 4.16
N GLN A 18 -24.18 2.14 3.10
CA GLN A 18 -24.13 0.68 3.19
C GLN A 18 -22.74 0.17 3.59
N GLU A 19 -21.67 0.73 3.01
CA GLU A 19 -20.28 0.37 3.34
C GLU A 19 -19.92 0.73 4.78
N ARG A 20 -20.35 1.90 5.25
CA ARG A 20 -20.04 2.37 6.60
C ARG A 20 -20.95 1.76 7.66
N ASN A 21 -22.19 1.43 7.30
CA ASN A 21 -23.24 0.89 8.16
C ASN A 21 -23.38 1.65 9.51
N ARG A 22 -23.31 2.98 9.44
CA ARG A 22 -23.42 3.88 10.60
C ARG A 22 -24.66 4.77 10.48
N PRO A 23 -25.26 5.19 11.60
CA PRO A 23 -26.34 6.16 11.59
C PRO A 23 -25.82 7.58 11.39
N TYR A 24 -26.49 8.35 10.53
CA TYR A 24 -26.08 9.72 10.16
C TYR A 24 -27.23 10.74 10.31
N SER A 25 -26.87 11.99 10.59
CA SER A 25 -27.74 13.16 10.43
C SER A 25 -27.47 13.85 9.08
N ILE A 26 -28.35 14.74 8.63
CA ILE A 26 -28.14 15.49 7.37
C ILE A 26 -26.84 16.30 7.40
N THR A 27 -26.51 16.92 8.54
CA THR A 27 -25.25 17.70 8.67
C THR A 27 -24.04 16.78 8.52
N ASN A 28 -24.04 15.63 9.20
CA ASN A 28 -22.94 14.68 9.13
C ASN A 28 -22.76 14.11 7.71
N LEU A 29 -23.86 13.93 6.96
CA LEU A 29 -23.78 13.48 5.57
C LEU A 29 -23.16 14.54 4.65
N VAL A 30 -23.42 15.83 4.89
CA VAL A 30 -22.76 16.92 4.14
C VAL A 30 -21.25 16.89 4.39
N ASP A 31 -20.86 16.66 5.65
CA ASP A 31 -19.45 16.61 6.06
C ASP A 31 -18.74 15.36 5.50
N GLU A 32 -19.36 14.17 5.58
CA GLU A 32 -18.81 12.91 5.04
C GLU A 32 -18.69 12.96 3.51
N MET A 33 -19.60 13.67 2.84
CA MET A 33 -19.55 13.91 1.38
C MET A 33 -18.57 15.03 1.02
N HIS A 34 -17.79 15.54 1.98
CA HIS A 34 -16.80 16.62 1.80
C HIS A 34 -17.37 17.88 1.12
N GLY A 35 -18.66 18.15 1.30
CA GLY A 35 -19.33 19.28 0.65
C GLY A 35 -19.52 19.13 -0.86
N ASP A 36 -19.40 17.93 -1.45
CA ASP A 36 -19.61 17.67 -2.88
C ASP A 36 -21.03 18.08 -3.35
N TYR A 37 -22.02 18.03 -2.45
CA TYR A 37 -23.41 18.38 -2.71
C TYR A 37 -23.96 19.32 -1.64
N SER A 38 -24.88 20.20 -2.03
CA SER A 38 -25.56 21.07 -1.08
C SER A 38 -26.46 20.30 -0.12
N LYS A 39 -26.68 20.84 1.09
CA LYS A 39 -27.56 20.25 2.11
C LYS A 39 -28.95 19.91 1.57
N THR A 40 -29.51 20.76 0.70
CA THR A 40 -30.83 20.56 0.10
C THR A 40 -30.85 19.39 -0.89
N VAL A 41 -29.79 19.18 -1.65
CA VAL A 41 -29.66 18.05 -2.58
C VAL A 41 -29.53 16.74 -1.80
N ILE A 42 -28.71 16.71 -0.74
CA ILE A 42 -28.56 15.54 0.12
C ILE A 42 -29.87 15.19 0.82
N GLN A 43 -30.58 16.19 1.34
CA GLN A 43 -31.88 15.99 1.99
C GLN A 43 -32.91 15.37 1.02
N LYS A 44 -33.06 15.92 -0.19
CA LYS A 44 -33.95 15.34 -1.21
C LYS A 44 -33.56 13.91 -1.60
N SER A 45 -32.25 13.67 -1.74
CA SER A 45 -31.73 12.36 -2.12
C SER A 45 -31.98 11.31 -1.04
N ILE A 46 -31.81 11.66 0.24
CA ILE A 46 -32.05 10.73 1.34
C ILE A 46 -33.55 10.51 1.58
N ASP A 47 -34.38 11.54 1.44
CA ASP A 47 -35.84 11.41 1.51
C ASP A 47 -36.32 10.44 0.41
N THR A 48 -35.77 10.54 -0.81
CA THR A 48 -36.04 9.59 -1.89
C THR A 48 -35.60 8.16 -1.55
N LEU A 49 -34.47 7.97 -0.85
CA LEU A 49 -34.00 6.64 -0.42
C LEU A 49 -34.85 6.04 0.70
N VAL A 50 -35.42 6.90 1.55
CA VAL A 50 -36.37 6.51 2.60
C VAL A 50 -37.70 6.09 1.97
N GLU A 51 -38.22 6.85 0.99
CA GLU A 51 -39.42 6.48 0.23
C GLU A 51 -39.25 5.15 -0.52
N ASN A 52 -38.06 4.91 -1.09
CA ASN A 52 -37.72 3.64 -1.73
C ASN A 52 -37.45 2.49 -0.75
N GLY A 53 -37.54 2.72 0.57
CA GLY A 53 -37.34 1.70 1.60
C GLY A 53 -35.91 1.17 1.75
N LYS A 54 -34.91 1.84 1.14
CA LYS A 54 -33.49 1.45 1.21
C LYS A 54 -32.81 1.96 2.47
N ILE A 55 -33.29 3.09 3.00
CA ILE A 55 -32.80 3.74 4.21
C ILE A 55 -33.97 3.90 5.16
N VAL A 56 -33.72 3.72 6.46
CA VAL A 56 -34.69 3.96 7.52
C VAL A 56 -34.43 5.35 8.10
N CYS A 57 -35.50 6.13 8.26
CA CYS A 57 -35.48 7.40 8.97
C CYS A 57 -36.15 7.23 10.34
N GLN A 58 -35.39 7.47 11.40
CA GLN A 58 -35.88 7.46 12.78
C GLN A 58 -35.83 8.86 13.38
N LEU A 59 -36.94 9.26 14.00
CA LEU A 59 -37.08 10.53 14.68
C LEU A 59 -36.75 10.36 16.18
N PHE A 60 -35.82 11.17 16.67
CA PHE A 60 -35.47 11.26 18.07
C PHE A 60 -35.88 12.63 18.62
N GLY A 61 -36.84 12.62 19.55
CA GLY A 61 -37.39 13.84 20.16
C GLY A 61 -38.17 14.70 19.16
N LYS A 62 -38.01 16.03 19.23
CA LYS A 62 -38.79 16.99 18.42
C LYS A 62 -38.16 17.32 17.05
N SER A 63 -36.84 17.12 16.88
CA SER A 63 -36.13 17.67 15.69
C SER A 63 -34.99 16.83 15.14
N THR A 64 -34.52 15.78 15.82
CA THR A 64 -33.35 15.02 15.36
C THR A 64 -33.80 13.84 14.49
N LYS A 65 -33.59 13.95 13.18
CA LYS A 65 -33.76 12.84 12.22
C LYS A 65 -32.44 12.10 12.04
N LEU A 66 -32.49 10.79 12.23
CA LEU A 66 -31.37 9.88 12.03
C LEU A 66 -31.67 8.95 10.86
N TYR A 67 -30.70 8.78 9.97
CA TYR A 67 -30.81 7.94 8.79
C TYR A 67 -29.78 6.82 8.84
N TYR A 68 -30.22 5.60 8.58
CA TYR A 68 -29.34 4.43 8.54
C TYR A 68 -29.81 3.42 7.48
N PRO A 69 -28.90 2.64 6.88
CA PRO A 69 -29.29 1.59 5.94
C PRO A 69 -30.17 0.55 6.63
N LYS A 70 -31.15 0.02 5.91
CA LYS A 70 -32.05 -1.02 6.43
C LYS A 70 -31.26 -2.30 6.75
N GLN A 71 -31.31 -2.75 8.00
CA GLN A 71 -30.63 -3.97 8.48
C GLN A 71 -31.57 -5.19 8.55
N GLU A 72 -32.87 -5.01 8.33
CA GLU A 72 -33.84 -6.10 8.35
C GLU A 72 -33.57 -7.09 7.19
N GLY A 73 -33.59 -8.39 7.50
CA GLY A 73 -33.39 -9.44 6.50
C GLY A 73 -31.92 -9.75 6.16
N LEU A 74 -30.97 -9.12 6.84
CA LEU A 74 -29.58 -9.57 6.82
C LEU A 74 -29.47 -10.92 7.53
N ALA A 75 -28.61 -11.81 6.99
CA ALA A 75 -28.33 -13.08 7.61
C ALA A 75 -27.75 -12.85 9.01
N VAL A 76 -28.44 -13.37 10.03
CA VAL A 76 -27.93 -13.37 11.40
C VAL A 76 -27.11 -14.64 11.56
N ALA A 77 -25.80 -14.46 11.81
CA ALA A 77 -24.92 -15.59 12.06
C ALA A 77 -25.36 -16.33 13.33
N THR A 78 -25.33 -17.65 13.27
CA THR A 78 -25.52 -18.53 14.42
C THR A 78 -24.32 -18.46 15.37
N ASN A 79 -24.48 -18.89 16.62
CA ASN A 79 -23.38 -18.90 17.59
C ASN A 79 -22.20 -19.77 17.15
N GLU A 80 -22.43 -20.81 16.34
CA GLU A 80 -21.37 -21.67 15.80
C GLU A 80 -20.60 -20.93 14.70
N GLU A 81 -21.30 -20.32 13.74
CA GLU A 81 -20.69 -19.49 12.70
C GLU A 81 -19.91 -18.30 13.28
N LEU A 82 -20.41 -17.68 14.35
CA LEU A 82 -19.70 -16.61 15.06
C LEU A 82 -18.37 -17.09 15.63
N LYS A 83 -18.34 -18.28 16.26
CA LYS A 83 -17.10 -18.87 16.77
C LYS A 83 -16.11 -19.18 15.66
N GLU A 84 -16.57 -19.76 14.56
CA GLU A 84 -15.70 -20.03 13.40
C GLU A 84 -15.14 -18.73 12.80
N MET A 85 -15.92 -17.65 12.77
CA MET A 85 -15.46 -16.34 12.33
C MET A 85 -14.40 -15.77 13.28
N ASP A 86 -14.61 -15.87 14.59
CA ASP A 86 -13.65 -15.43 15.61
C ASP A 86 -12.32 -16.20 15.50
N GLU A 87 -12.38 -17.53 15.29
CA GLU A 87 -11.19 -18.35 15.07
C GLU A 87 -10.43 -17.92 13.82
N LYS A 88 -11.12 -17.67 12.69
CA LYS A 88 -10.50 -17.15 11.46
C LYS A 88 -9.91 -15.76 11.64
N ILE A 89 -10.55 -14.90 12.43
CA ILE A 89 -10.05 -13.56 12.74
C ILE A 89 -8.72 -13.67 13.48
N GLU A 90 -8.64 -14.53 14.50
CA GLU A 90 -7.41 -14.75 15.25
C GLU A 90 -6.32 -15.37 14.37
N GLU A 91 -6.65 -16.37 13.54
CA GLU A 91 -5.72 -16.96 12.59
C GLU A 91 -5.13 -15.89 11.64
N HIS A 92 -5.98 -15.07 11.04
CA HIS A 92 -5.54 -14.00 10.14
C HIS A 92 -4.74 -12.93 10.88
N ARG A 93 -5.05 -12.62 12.14
CA ARG A 93 -4.25 -11.70 12.96
C ARG A 93 -2.84 -12.23 13.19
N THR A 94 -2.72 -13.52 13.53
CA THR A 94 -1.41 -14.17 13.69
C THR A 94 -0.62 -14.15 12.38
N GLN A 95 -1.25 -14.51 11.25
CA GLN A 95 -0.61 -14.47 9.93
C GLN A 95 -0.11 -13.06 9.57
N VAL A 96 -0.90 -12.02 9.85
CA VAL A 96 -0.50 -10.63 9.61
C VAL A 96 0.71 -10.26 10.45
N GLU A 97 0.76 -10.66 11.71
CA GLU A 97 1.87 -10.33 12.59
C GLU A 97 3.15 -11.07 12.19
N GLU A 98 3.07 -12.36 11.88
CA GLU A 98 4.22 -13.11 11.35
C GLU A 98 4.76 -12.50 10.05
N MET A 99 3.88 -12.06 9.15
CA MET A 99 4.28 -11.45 7.90
C MET A 99 4.96 -10.09 8.13
N LYS A 100 4.48 -9.29 9.09
CA LYS A 100 5.15 -8.04 9.48
C LYS A 100 6.53 -8.30 10.07
N GLU A 101 6.67 -9.28 10.97
CA GLU A 101 7.96 -9.64 11.55
C GLU A 101 8.95 -10.09 10.47
N LYS A 102 8.51 -10.94 9.53
CA LYS A 102 9.31 -11.34 8.37
C LYS A 102 9.72 -10.14 7.53
N LEU A 103 8.80 -9.20 7.29
CA LEU A 103 9.05 -7.99 6.50
C LEU A 103 10.08 -7.07 7.19
N GLU A 104 9.96 -6.86 8.50
CA GLU A 104 10.92 -6.08 9.30
C GLU A 104 12.30 -6.77 9.37
N GLY A 105 12.34 -8.09 9.51
CA GLY A 105 13.57 -8.87 9.43
C GLY A 105 14.28 -8.69 8.08
N LEU A 106 13.54 -8.80 6.97
CA LEU A 106 14.07 -8.58 5.62
C LEU A 106 14.49 -7.13 5.38
N ARG A 107 13.76 -6.14 5.90
CA ARG A 107 14.14 -4.72 5.86
C ARG A 107 15.47 -4.49 6.57
N THR A 108 15.64 -5.07 7.76
CA THR A 108 16.86 -4.98 8.55
C THR A 108 18.04 -5.63 7.82
N GLN A 109 17.85 -6.84 7.28
CA GLN A 109 18.87 -7.51 6.46
C GLN A 109 19.25 -6.70 5.22
N LYS A 110 18.27 -6.12 4.53
CA LYS A 110 18.51 -5.23 3.37
C LYS A 110 19.35 -4.03 3.77
N ILE A 111 19.02 -3.36 4.88
CA ILE A 111 19.78 -2.21 5.39
C ILE A 111 21.20 -2.63 5.75
N PHE A 112 21.37 -3.73 6.47
CA PHE A 112 22.68 -4.28 6.83
C PHE A 112 23.53 -4.57 5.58
N LEU A 113 22.96 -5.23 4.56
CA LEU A 113 23.67 -5.52 3.31
C LEU A 113 24.00 -4.23 2.53
N LEU A 114 23.10 -3.25 2.51
CA LEU A 114 23.38 -1.95 1.89
C LEU A 114 24.52 -1.21 2.61
N GLN A 115 24.58 -1.28 3.93
CA GLN A 115 25.69 -0.74 4.73
C GLN A 115 26.99 -1.53 4.49
N SER A 116 26.90 -2.87 4.41
CA SER A 116 28.04 -3.77 4.18
C SER A 116 28.62 -3.66 2.75
N LYS A 117 27.82 -3.24 1.76
CA LYS A 117 28.30 -2.94 0.39
C LYS A 117 29.34 -1.80 0.35
N HIS A 118 29.52 -1.06 1.43
CA HIS A 118 30.75 -0.31 1.62
C HIS A 118 31.88 -1.28 2.01
N PHE A 119 32.34 -2.12 1.07
CA PHE A 119 33.60 -2.84 1.23
C PHE A 119 34.70 -1.76 1.13
N PRO A 120 35.38 -1.36 2.22
CA PRO A 120 36.37 -0.27 2.18
C PRO A 120 37.57 -0.58 1.28
N ASN A 121 37.66 -1.83 0.81
CA ASN A 121 38.71 -2.33 -0.06
C ASN A 121 38.29 -2.54 -1.53
N CYS A 122 37.02 -2.35 -1.94
CA CYS A 122 36.64 -2.62 -3.34
C CYS A 122 37.42 -1.71 -4.33
N GLY A 123 37.46 -0.40 -4.08
CA GLY A 123 38.25 0.53 -4.89
C GLY A 123 39.77 0.30 -4.79
N LYS A 124 40.27 -0.09 -3.62
CA LYS A 124 41.70 -0.38 -3.41
C LYS A 124 42.14 -1.66 -4.14
N LEU A 125 41.29 -2.69 -4.18
CA LEU A 125 41.52 -3.93 -4.91
C LEU A 125 41.51 -3.69 -6.42
N GLU A 126 40.62 -2.85 -6.92
CA GLU A 126 40.56 -2.49 -8.35
C GLU A 126 41.76 -1.65 -8.79
N GLN A 127 42.28 -0.79 -7.92
CA GLN A 127 43.54 -0.07 -8.17
C GLN A 127 44.74 -1.00 -8.17
N LYS A 128 44.82 -1.94 -7.21
CA LYS A 128 45.88 -2.95 -7.16
C LYS A 128 45.85 -3.87 -8.39
N SER A 129 44.67 -4.29 -8.86
CA SER A 129 44.57 -5.11 -10.07
C SER A 129 45.05 -4.36 -11.32
N LYS A 130 44.70 -3.07 -11.47
CA LYS A 130 45.21 -2.20 -12.53
C LYS A 130 46.73 -2.01 -12.48
N GLN A 131 47.31 -1.90 -11.27
CA GLN A 131 48.76 -1.80 -11.10
C GLN A 131 49.48 -3.12 -11.48
N ILE A 132 48.93 -4.26 -11.06
CA ILE A 132 49.46 -5.60 -11.40
C ILE A 132 49.41 -5.81 -12.92
N GLN A 133 48.32 -5.41 -13.58
CA GLN A 133 48.17 -5.50 -15.04
C GLN A 133 49.25 -4.68 -15.77
N LYS A 134 49.44 -3.41 -15.38
CA LYS A 134 50.49 -2.54 -15.92
C LYS A 134 51.88 -3.12 -15.68
N GLY A 135 52.12 -3.71 -14.51
CA GLY A 135 53.37 -4.41 -14.18
C GLY A 135 53.63 -5.60 -15.09
N ARG A 136 52.62 -6.45 -15.33
CA ARG A 136 52.70 -7.60 -16.25
C ARG A 136 52.99 -7.17 -17.69
N GLU A 137 52.34 -6.12 -18.18
CA GLU A 137 52.59 -5.59 -19.53
C GLU A 137 54.03 -5.07 -19.69
N LYS A 138 54.52 -4.31 -18.69
CA LYS A 138 55.91 -3.83 -18.68
C LYS A 138 56.91 -4.97 -18.64
N ALA A 139 56.69 -5.97 -17.78
CA ALA A 139 57.52 -7.16 -17.70
C ALA A 139 57.52 -7.95 -19.03
N SER A 140 56.36 -8.11 -19.66
CA SER A 140 56.22 -8.74 -20.97
C SER A 140 57.01 -8.00 -22.06
N ARG A 141 56.91 -6.66 -22.12
CA ARG A 141 57.69 -5.81 -23.05
C ARG A 141 59.19 -5.91 -22.80
N ALA A 142 59.62 -5.90 -21.55
CA ALA A 142 61.03 -6.07 -21.19
C ALA A 142 61.55 -7.44 -21.64
N ASN A 143 60.76 -8.49 -21.44
CA ASN A 143 61.12 -9.86 -21.83
C ASN A 143 61.18 -10.02 -23.36
N GLN A 144 60.27 -9.39 -24.11
CA GLN A 144 60.33 -9.32 -25.57
C GLN A 144 61.58 -8.58 -26.06
N ARG A 145 61.94 -7.48 -25.41
CA ARG A 145 63.14 -6.69 -25.75
C ARG A 145 64.44 -7.45 -25.46
N VAL A 146 64.51 -8.20 -24.37
CA VAL A 146 65.65 -9.10 -24.07
C VAL A 146 65.74 -10.22 -25.12
N LYS A 147 64.61 -10.84 -25.49
CA LYS A 147 64.58 -11.84 -26.58
C LYS A 147 65.07 -11.25 -27.91
N TRP A 148 64.60 -10.05 -28.26
CA TRP A 148 65.00 -9.37 -29.50
C TRP A 148 66.50 -9.02 -29.52
N ASN A 149 67.04 -8.49 -28.41
CA ASN A 149 68.46 -8.17 -28.30
C ASN A 149 69.35 -9.42 -28.39
N LYS A 150 68.97 -10.54 -27.75
CA LYS A 150 69.68 -11.81 -27.93
C LYS A 150 69.64 -12.26 -29.38
N SER A 151 68.49 -12.22 -30.03
CA SER A 151 68.37 -12.62 -31.45
C SER A 151 69.15 -11.73 -32.42
N ARG A 152 69.52 -10.50 -32.01
CA ARG A 152 70.29 -9.55 -32.81
C ARG A 152 71.81 -9.68 -32.64
N PHE A 153 72.28 -10.17 -31.49
CA PHE A 153 73.71 -10.31 -31.18
C PHE A 153 74.29 -11.70 -31.45
N TYR A 154 73.46 -12.73 -31.66
CA TYR A 154 73.88 -14.11 -31.95
C TYR A 154 73.62 -14.53 -33.42
N LYS A 155 73.70 -13.59 -34.35
CA LYS A 155 73.83 -13.83 -35.81
C LYS A 155 75.20 -13.34 -36.25
#